data_AF-A0A935QTC8-F1
#
_entry.id   AF-A0A935QTC8-F1
#
_cell.length_a   1.000
_cell.length_b   1.000
_cell.length_c   1.000
_cell.angle_alpha   90.00
_cell.angle_beta   90.00
_cell.angle_gamma   90.00
#
_symmetry.space_group_name_H-M   'P 1'
#
loop_
_entity.id
_entity.type
_entity.pdbx_description
1 polymer ?
#
loop_
_entity_poly.entity_id
_entity_poly.type
_entity_poly.pdbx_seq_one_letter_code
_entity_poly.pdbx_strand_id
1 'polypeptide(L)'
;MRITTLSLPLLILLAACKDDAPTDDTSAPAEVDVDGDGFPTTEDCDDEDATISPSAAELCDGIDNNCDGTIDTDAQDLTTWYGDGDRDGFGSDSLTLTACEAPEGFVAEGGDCDDADARFFPGAAGDRLHRPQRLQL
;
A
#
# COMPACT_ATOMS: atom_id res chain seq x y z
N MET A 1 24.03 -71.85 -47.43
CA MET A 1 23.17 -70.67 -47.64
C MET A 1 22.63 -70.25 -46.28
N ARG A 2 23.02 -69.06 -45.80
CA ARG A 2 22.65 -68.48 -44.49
C ARG A 2 21.35 -67.68 -44.63
N ILE A 3 20.36 -67.84 -43.74
CA ILE A 3 19.35 -66.83 -43.34
C ILE A 3 18.75 -67.29 -41.98
N THR A 4 19.34 -66.95 -40.83
CA THR A 4 18.90 -65.92 -39.86
C THR A 4 17.44 -65.97 -39.39
N THR A 5 17.21 -66.46 -38.17
CA THR A 5 16.25 -65.84 -37.24
C THR A 5 16.95 -65.58 -35.91
N LEU A 6 17.27 -64.31 -35.74
CA LEU A 6 17.89 -63.70 -34.58
C LEU A 6 16.79 -63.60 -33.51
N SER A 7 16.77 -64.51 -32.54
CA SER A 7 15.93 -64.34 -31.35
C SER A 7 16.51 -63.18 -30.54
N LEU A 8 15.82 -62.04 -30.58
CA LEU A 8 16.15 -60.84 -29.81
C LEU A 8 16.29 -61.18 -28.32
N PRO A 9 17.26 -60.56 -27.62
CA PRO A 9 17.50 -60.82 -26.21
C PRO A 9 16.32 -60.27 -25.42
N LEU A 10 15.81 -61.07 -24.47
CA LEU A 10 14.92 -60.58 -23.43
C LEU A 10 15.74 -59.63 -22.54
N LEU A 11 15.72 -58.36 -22.92
CA LEU A 11 16.26 -57.23 -22.19
C LEU A 11 15.41 -57.07 -20.92
N ILE A 12 15.75 -57.83 -19.87
CA ILE A 12 15.24 -57.56 -18.53
C ILE A 12 15.95 -56.28 -18.08
N LEU A 13 15.31 -55.13 -18.38
CA LEU A 13 15.56 -53.88 -17.69
C LEU A 13 15.38 -54.19 -16.19
N LEU A 14 16.50 -54.33 -15.46
CA LEU A 14 16.51 -54.01 -14.05
C LEU A 14 16.17 -52.53 -13.97
N ALA A 15 14.87 -52.21 -13.94
CA ALA A 15 14.40 -51.01 -13.30
C ALA A 15 14.85 -51.11 -11.85
N ALA A 16 16.04 -50.58 -11.57
CA ALA A 16 16.35 -50.15 -10.23
C ALA A 16 15.20 -49.23 -9.85
N CYS A 17 14.41 -49.63 -8.86
CA CYS A 17 13.68 -48.66 -8.07
C CYS A 17 14.80 -47.84 -7.42
N LYS A 18 15.19 -46.76 -8.09
CA LYS A 18 15.80 -45.63 -7.41
C LYS A 18 14.68 -45.16 -6.51
N ASP A 19 14.69 -45.66 -5.28
CA ASP A 19 14.00 -45.03 -4.18
C ASP A 19 14.66 -43.65 -4.07
N ASP A 20 14.19 -42.70 -4.89
CA ASP A 20 14.31 -41.30 -4.57
C ASP A 20 13.43 -41.11 -3.35
N ALA A 21 14.02 -41.42 -2.19
CA ALA A 21 13.54 -40.90 -0.94
C ALA A 21 13.29 -39.42 -1.18
N PRO A 22 12.10 -38.88 -0.87
CA PRO A 22 11.99 -37.46 -0.67
C PRO A 22 13.00 -37.19 0.45
N THR A 23 14.11 -36.52 0.12
CA THR A 23 14.79 -35.72 1.11
C THR A 23 13.83 -34.58 1.39
N ASP A 24 12.82 -34.88 2.20
CA ASP A 24 12.13 -33.89 3.01
C ASP A 24 13.13 -33.49 4.10
N ASP A 25 14.12 -32.74 3.64
CA ASP A 25 15.08 -32.04 4.44
C ASP A 25 14.42 -30.73 4.89
N THR A 26 13.41 -30.84 5.75
CA THR A 26 12.92 -29.72 6.55
C THR A 26 13.06 -30.08 8.01
N SER A 27 14.31 -30.02 8.45
CA SER A 27 14.66 -29.93 9.87
C SER A 27 14.79 -28.48 10.34
N ALA A 28 14.30 -27.52 9.56
CA ALA A 28 13.71 -26.31 10.12
C ALA A 28 12.32 -26.70 10.66
N PRO A 29 11.84 -26.15 11.79
CA PRO A 29 10.39 -26.18 12.01
C PRO A 29 9.76 -25.64 10.71
N ALA A 30 8.78 -26.35 10.15
CA ALA A 30 7.98 -25.75 9.10
C ALA A 30 7.45 -24.46 9.72
N GLU A 31 8.02 -23.34 9.31
CA GLU A 31 7.58 -22.03 9.74
C GLU A 31 6.10 -22.00 9.39
N VAL A 32 5.25 -21.95 10.42
CA VAL A 32 3.81 -22.10 10.23
C VAL A 32 3.35 -20.82 9.56
N ASP A 33 2.64 -20.99 8.45
CA ASP A 33 1.95 -19.96 7.68
C ASP A 33 0.48 -20.38 7.75
N VAL A 34 -0.28 -19.75 8.65
CA VAL A 34 -1.65 -20.17 8.99
C VAL A 34 -2.67 -19.63 7.97
N ASP A 35 -2.46 -18.45 7.43
CA ASP A 35 -3.39 -17.78 6.51
C ASP A 35 -3.05 -17.96 5.02
N GLY A 36 -1.87 -18.48 4.71
CA GLY A 36 -1.44 -18.89 3.38
C GLY A 36 -0.98 -17.75 2.49
N ASP A 37 -0.52 -16.64 3.07
CA ASP A 37 -0.11 -15.44 2.35
C ASP A 37 1.36 -15.48 1.85
N GLY A 38 2.10 -16.49 2.31
CA GLY A 38 3.49 -16.74 1.95
C GLY A 38 4.51 -16.21 2.95
N PHE A 39 4.07 -15.63 4.06
CA PHE A 39 4.88 -15.23 5.19
C PHE A 39 4.63 -16.15 6.39
N PRO A 40 5.67 -16.58 7.09
CA PRO A 40 5.47 -17.36 8.30
C PRO A 40 5.16 -16.49 9.52
N THR A 41 4.54 -17.08 10.54
CA THR A 41 4.37 -16.56 11.92
C THR A 41 5.51 -15.73 12.52
N THR A 42 6.75 -15.93 12.09
CA THR A 42 7.93 -15.22 12.62
C THR A 42 8.20 -13.89 11.91
N GLU A 43 7.65 -13.71 10.71
CA GLU A 43 7.75 -12.50 9.89
C GLU A 43 6.39 -11.80 9.74
N ASP A 44 5.29 -12.54 9.89
CA ASP A 44 3.92 -12.03 9.86
C ASP A 44 3.44 -11.59 11.25
N CYS A 45 2.99 -10.34 11.32
CA CYS A 45 2.46 -9.73 12.53
C CYS A 45 1.00 -10.13 12.82
N ASP A 46 0.25 -10.65 11.84
CA ASP A 46 -1.09 -11.23 11.99
C ASP A 46 -1.30 -12.45 11.08
N ASP A 47 -0.68 -13.57 11.47
CA ASP A 47 -0.74 -14.89 10.78
C ASP A 47 -2.17 -15.50 10.70
N GLU A 48 -3.22 -14.82 11.17
CA GLU A 48 -4.62 -15.22 10.93
C GLU A 48 -5.29 -14.42 9.79
N ASP A 49 -4.63 -13.39 9.22
CA ASP A 49 -5.16 -12.50 8.19
C ASP A 49 -4.16 -12.24 7.05
N ALA A 50 -4.34 -12.98 5.95
CA ALA A 50 -3.51 -12.90 4.75
C ALA A 50 -3.48 -11.52 4.02
N THR A 51 -4.16 -10.51 4.55
CA THR A 51 -4.06 -9.12 4.08
C THR A 51 -3.08 -8.27 4.89
N ILE A 52 -2.56 -8.79 6.00
CA ILE A 52 -1.56 -8.16 6.86
C ILE A 52 -0.30 -9.02 6.78
N SER A 53 0.78 -8.49 6.21
CA SER A 53 2.07 -9.17 6.12
C SER A 53 3.16 -8.26 5.56
N PRO A 54 4.45 -8.63 5.63
CA PRO A 54 5.57 -7.82 5.11
C PRO A 54 5.48 -7.32 3.66
N SER A 55 4.56 -7.85 2.85
CA SER A 55 4.33 -7.39 1.47
C SER A 55 3.04 -6.60 1.25
N ALA A 56 2.20 -6.50 2.26
CA ALA A 56 0.94 -5.80 2.17
C ALA A 56 1.16 -4.29 1.98
N ALA A 57 0.11 -3.63 1.48
CA ALA A 57 0.06 -2.20 1.37
C ALA A 57 -0.33 -1.60 2.72
N GLU A 58 0.44 -0.62 3.19
CA GLU A 58 -0.02 0.23 4.30
C GLU A 58 -1.22 1.06 3.89
N LEU A 59 -2.22 1.12 4.77
CA LEU A 59 -3.42 1.92 4.64
C LEU A 59 -3.61 2.77 5.90
N CYS A 60 -4.31 3.90 5.77
CA CYS A 60 -4.69 4.75 6.89
C CYS A 60 -5.86 4.14 7.70
N ASP A 61 -5.67 2.95 8.26
CA ASP A 61 -6.68 2.23 9.04
C ASP A 61 -6.28 2.01 10.52
N GLY A 62 -5.08 2.44 10.90
CA GLY A 62 -4.54 2.32 12.25
C GLY A 62 -3.96 0.95 12.56
N ILE A 63 -3.69 0.14 11.54
CA ILE A 63 -3.07 -1.18 11.60
C ILE A 63 -1.70 -1.10 10.91
N ASP A 64 -0.71 -1.83 11.42
CA ASP A 64 0.54 -2.10 10.72
C ASP A 64 0.25 -3.24 9.72
N ASN A 65 -0.24 -2.90 8.52
CA ASN A 65 -0.61 -3.89 7.51
C ASN A 65 0.63 -4.59 6.94
N ASN A 66 1.77 -3.90 6.85
CA ASN A 66 3.00 -4.31 6.19
C ASN A 66 4.04 -4.87 7.17
N CYS A 67 3.67 -5.04 8.43
CA CYS A 67 4.49 -5.59 9.51
C CYS A 67 5.89 -4.96 9.63
N ASP A 68 6.05 -3.67 9.32
CA ASP A 68 7.35 -2.97 9.40
C ASP A 68 7.64 -2.38 10.79
N GLY A 69 6.68 -2.49 11.72
CA GLY A 69 6.75 -2.01 13.09
C GLY A 69 6.33 -0.56 13.27
N THR A 70 5.77 0.05 12.23
CA THR A 70 5.18 1.39 12.25
C THR A 70 3.72 1.35 11.79
N ILE A 71 2.93 2.35 12.15
CA ILE A 71 1.50 2.39 11.83
C ILE A 71 1.26 3.59 10.91
N ASP A 72 0.68 3.33 9.74
CA ASP A 72 0.21 4.30 8.75
C ASP A 72 1.30 5.27 8.20
N THR A 73 2.59 4.97 8.37
CA THR A 73 3.68 5.95 8.11
C THR A 73 4.00 6.15 6.63
N ASP A 74 3.77 5.14 5.81
CA ASP A 74 3.90 5.14 4.34
C ASP A 74 2.62 4.64 3.66
N ALA A 75 1.48 4.87 4.32
CA ALA A 75 0.16 4.54 3.81
C ALA A 75 -0.05 5.03 2.37
N GLN A 76 -0.68 4.20 1.55
CA GLN A 76 -0.87 4.50 0.12
C GLN A 76 -2.10 5.38 -0.16
N ASP A 77 -3.00 5.51 0.81
CA ASP A 77 -4.25 6.28 0.74
C ASP A 77 -4.20 7.60 1.54
N LEU A 78 -3.00 8.15 1.73
CA LEU A 78 -2.79 9.46 2.34
C LEU A 78 -3.61 10.56 1.67
N THR A 79 -4.22 11.42 2.48
CA THR A 79 -4.94 12.61 2.00
C THR A 79 -4.00 13.81 1.95
N THR A 80 -4.11 14.62 0.89
CA THR A 80 -3.46 15.94 0.85
C THR A 80 -4.34 16.94 1.59
N TRP A 81 -3.74 17.59 2.59
CA TRP A 81 -4.35 18.63 3.40
C TRP A 81 -3.73 19.99 3.06
N TYR A 82 -4.52 21.04 3.13
CA TYR A 82 -4.17 22.41 2.76
C TYR A 82 -4.24 23.32 3.97
N GLY A 83 -3.19 24.11 4.23
CA GLY A 83 -3.19 25.05 5.36
C GLY A 83 -4.29 26.09 5.20
N ASP A 84 -5.09 26.29 6.24
CA ASP A 84 -6.25 27.19 6.28
C ASP A 84 -5.98 28.29 7.33
N GLY A 85 -5.35 29.36 6.88
CA GLY A 85 -4.82 30.44 7.72
C GLY A 85 -5.90 31.33 8.31
N ASP A 86 -6.98 31.56 7.57
CA ASP A 86 -8.06 32.47 7.94
C ASP A 86 -9.35 31.76 8.39
N ARG A 87 -9.40 30.43 8.26
CA ARG A 87 -10.43 29.52 8.78
C ARG A 87 -11.76 29.63 8.08
N ASP A 88 -11.74 29.81 6.76
CA ASP A 88 -12.94 29.83 5.93
C ASP A 88 -13.35 28.45 5.37
N GLY A 89 -12.49 27.44 5.54
CA GLY A 89 -12.72 26.06 5.13
C GLY A 89 -12.09 25.69 3.78
N PHE A 90 -11.38 26.62 3.13
CA PHE A 90 -10.55 26.37 1.95
C PHE A 90 -9.10 26.66 2.31
N GLY A 91 -8.19 25.75 1.99
CA GLY A 91 -6.77 25.93 2.28
C GLY A 91 -5.97 26.36 1.08
N SER A 92 -4.77 26.87 1.35
CA SER A 92 -3.82 27.30 0.33
C SER A 92 -3.13 26.13 -0.38
N ASP A 93 -3.18 26.10 -1.71
CA ASP A 93 -2.40 25.17 -2.55
C ASP A 93 -0.87 25.36 -2.40
N SER A 94 -0.44 26.47 -1.78
CA SER A 94 0.97 26.77 -1.53
C SER A 94 1.52 26.14 -0.25
N LEU A 95 0.64 25.65 0.64
CA LEU A 95 0.99 25.00 1.89
C LEU A 95 0.21 23.69 2.02
N THR A 96 0.85 22.59 1.64
CA THR A 96 0.25 21.25 1.68
C THR A 96 1.00 20.29 2.58
N LEU A 97 0.27 19.35 3.19
CA LEU A 97 0.82 18.22 3.95
C LEU A 97 0.03 16.95 3.60
N THR A 98 0.73 15.82 3.49
CA THR A 98 0.09 14.51 3.32
C THR A 98 0.01 13.78 4.66
N ALA A 99 -1.19 13.36 5.06
CA ALA A 99 -1.42 12.64 6.31
C ALA A 99 -2.74 11.85 6.25
N CYS A 100 -2.87 10.83 7.09
CA CYS A 100 -4.11 10.08 7.26
C CYS A 100 -5.25 10.93 7.84
N GLU A 101 -4.92 11.74 8.84
CA GLU A 101 -5.86 12.67 9.47
C GLU A 101 -5.43 14.13 9.24
N ALA A 102 -6.39 15.04 9.31
CA ALA A 102 -6.16 16.47 9.17
C ALA A 102 -5.23 17.00 10.28
N PRO A 103 -4.06 17.55 9.94
CA PRO A 103 -3.25 18.28 10.91
C PRO A 103 -3.98 19.54 11.41
N GLU A 104 -3.61 20.04 12.60
CA GLU A 104 -4.20 21.28 13.13
C GLU A 104 -3.96 22.46 12.17
N GLY A 105 -5.05 23.14 11.80
CA GLY A 105 -5.01 24.28 10.89
C GLY A 105 -4.96 23.90 9.41
N PHE A 106 -5.28 22.66 9.06
CA PHE A 106 -5.41 22.21 7.67
C PHE A 106 -6.81 21.69 7.36
N VAL A 107 -7.22 21.79 6.09
CA VAL A 107 -8.51 21.34 5.55
C VAL A 107 -8.31 20.52 4.27
N ALA A 108 -9.29 19.70 3.89
CA ALA A 108 -9.19 18.83 2.71
C ALA A 108 -9.45 19.56 1.38
N GLU A 109 -10.15 20.70 1.44
CA GLU A 109 -10.50 21.47 0.25
C GLU A 109 -9.44 22.54 0.00
N GLY A 110 -8.84 22.52 -1.19
CA GLY A 110 -7.81 23.48 -1.59
C GLY A 110 -8.37 24.68 -2.36
N GLY A 111 -7.47 25.47 -2.94
CA GLY A 111 -7.82 26.54 -3.88
C GLY A 111 -8.14 27.90 -3.27
N ASP A 112 -7.82 28.16 -2.00
CA ASP A 112 -7.86 29.52 -1.47
C ASP A 112 -6.74 30.38 -2.08
N CYS A 113 -7.13 31.51 -2.67
CA CYS A 113 -6.23 32.42 -3.35
C CYS A 113 -5.63 33.50 -2.43
N ASP A 114 -6.22 33.74 -1.25
CA ASP A 114 -5.72 34.66 -0.23
C ASP A 114 -6.02 34.12 1.18
N ASP A 115 -5.18 33.18 1.63
CA ASP A 115 -5.20 32.44 2.91
C ASP A 115 -5.06 33.31 4.18
N ALA A 116 -5.20 34.62 4.04
CA ALA A 116 -5.21 35.60 5.11
C ALA A 116 -6.52 36.42 5.18
N ASP A 117 -7.46 36.20 4.25
CA ASP A 117 -8.75 36.89 4.19
C ASP A 117 -9.87 35.94 3.73
N ALA A 118 -10.63 35.48 4.74
CA ALA A 118 -11.74 34.52 4.70
C ALA A 118 -12.92 34.87 3.76
N ARG A 119 -12.75 35.85 2.88
CA ARG A 119 -13.70 36.30 1.86
C ARG A 119 -13.24 35.93 0.44
N PHE A 120 -12.04 35.37 0.27
CA PHE A 120 -11.40 35.16 -1.02
C PHE A 120 -11.20 33.68 -1.40
N PHE A 121 -12.18 32.85 -1.08
CA PHE A 121 -12.19 31.43 -1.45
C PHE A 121 -13.07 31.10 -2.67
N PRO A 122 -12.91 29.91 -3.28
CA PRO A 122 -13.77 29.41 -4.34
C PRO A 122 -15.27 29.39 -3.95
N GLY A 123 -16.09 30.17 -4.65
CA GLY A 123 -17.53 30.25 -4.39
C GLY A 123 -17.95 31.33 -3.39
N ALA A 124 -17.00 32.08 -2.83
CA ALA A 124 -17.31 33.29 -2.07
C ALA A 124 -18.11 34.29 -2.94
N ALA A 125 -19.05 35.01 -2.32
CA ALA A 125 -19.84 36.06 -2.98
C ALA A 125 -18.97 37.32 -3.18
N GLY A 126 -17.88 37.21 -3.94
CA GLY A 126 -16.78 38.17 -3.93
C GLY A 126 -16.61 39.06 -5.17
N ASP A 127 -17.38 38.90 -6.25
CA ASP A 127 -17.09 39.64 -7.50
C ASP A 127 -17.88 40.95 -7.69
N ARG A 128 -17.97 41.79 -6.65
CA ARG A 128 -18.56 43.15 -6.79
C ARG A 128 -17.85 44.31 -6.09
N LEU A 129 -16.70 44.12 -5.43
CA LEU A 129 -16.03 45.23 -4.72
C LEU A 129 -14.61 45.59 -5.17
N HIS A 130 -14.05 44.93 -6.20
CA HIS A 130 -12.78 45.36 -6.79
C HIS A 130 -12.88 46.55 -7.77
N ARG A 131 -13.97 47.34 -7.72
CA ARG A 131 -13.93 48.68 -8.32
C ARG A 131 -13.12 49.57 -7.38
N PRO A 132 -11.96 50.13 -7.79
CA PRO A 132 -11.30 51.12 -6.97
C PRO A 132 -12.32 52.21 -6.68
N GLN A 133 -12.53 52.52 -5.40
CA GLN A 133 -13.36 53.65 -5.04
C GLN A 133 -12.69 54.89 -5.64
N ARG A 134 -13.17 55.27 -6.82
CA ARG A 134 -12.96 56.60 -7.37
C ARG A 134 -13.47 57.53 -6.29
N LEU A 135 -12.53 58.10 -5.54
CA LEU A 135 -12.74 59.19 -4.61
C LEU A 135 -13.54 60.23 -5.38
N GLN A 136 -14.86 60.26 -5.16
CA GLN A 136 -15.63 61.45 -5.44
C GLN A 136 -15.34 62.35 -4.26
N LEU A 137 -14.44 63.29 -4.48
CA LEU A 137 -14.53 64.70 -4.12
C LEU A 137 -13.40 65.45 -4.83
#